data_AF-K1SES3-F1
#
_entry.id   AF-K1SES3-F1
#
_cell.length_a   1.000
_cell.length_b   1.000
_cell.length_c   1.000
_cell.angle_alpha   90.00
_cell.angle_beta   90.00
_cell.angle_gamma   90.00
#
_symmetry.space_group_name_H-M   'P 1'
#
loop_
_entity.id
_entity.type
_entity.pdbx_description
1 polymer ?
#
loop_
_entity_poly.entity_id
_entity_poly.type
_entity_poly.pdbx_seq_one_letter_code
_entity_poly.pdbx_strand_id
1 'polypeptide(L)'
;VRRIGLVAHDAMKKDMIEWVLWNSERLIGHKFYCTGTTGTLIKKALEEKHPEIKWDITILKSGPLGGDQQIGSRIVEGEIDYLFFFTRSDDTTAA
;
A
#
# COMPACT_ATOMS: atom_id res chain seq x y z
N VAL A 1 11.07 -12.99 -1.38
CA VAL A 1 10.76 -11.56 -1.19
C VAL A 1 10.00 -11.07 -2.40
N ARG A 2 8.85 -10.41 -2.20
CA ARG A 2 8.04 -9.79 -3.27
C ARG A 2 7.92 -8.29 -3.02
N ARG A 3 7.72 -7.52 -4.09
CA ARG A 3 7.50 -6.07 -4.09
C ARG A 3 6.02 -5.82 -4.32
N ILE A 4 5.35 -5.26 -3.33
CA ILE A 4 3.89 -5.21 -3.27
C ILE A 4 3.45 -3.74 -3.26
N GLY A 5 2.64 -3.34 -4.24
CA GLY A 5 1.95 -2.06 -4.23
C GLY A 5 0.66 -2.12 -3.40
N LEU A 6 0.45 -1.15 -2.52
CA LEU A 6 -0.78 -1.00 -1.74
C LEU A 6 -1.37 0.40 -1.95
N VAL A 7 -2.52 0.47 -2.59
CA VAL A 7 -3.22 1.73 -2.88
C VAL A 7 -4.65 1.65 -2.38
N ALA A 8 -5.11 2.69 -1.68
CA ALA A 8 -6.48 2.74 -1.17
C ALA A 8 -7.02 4.18 -1.22
N HIS A 9 -8.20 4.33 -1.82
CA HIS A 9 -8.97 5.57 -1.73
C HIS A 9 -9.43 5.82 -0.28
N ASP A 10 -9.76 7.06 0.06
CA ASP A 10 -10.01 7.47 1.46
C ASP A 10 -11.04 6.60 2.18
N ALA A 11 -12.17 6.32 1.52
CA ALA A 11 -13.22 5.46 2.07
C ALA A 11 -12.78 3.99 2.29
N MET A 12 -11.75 3.53 1.58
CA MET A 12 -11.27 2.14 1.61
C MET A 12 -10.01 1.94 2.46
N LYS A 13 -9.45 3.02 3.04
CA LYS A 13 -8.21 2.94 3.83
C LYS A 13 -8.36 2.02 5.04
N LYS A 14 -9.51 2.08 5.72
CA LYS A 14 -9.80 1.22 6.86
C LYS A 14 -9.74 -0.26 6.47
N ASP A 15 -10.44 -0.62 5.40
CA ASP A 15 -10.50 -2.01 4.91
C ASP A 15 -9.12 -2.51 4.45
N MET A 16 -8.33 -1.64 3.80
CA MET A 16 -6.94 -1.95 3.44
C MET A 16 -6.08 -2.24 4.69
N ILE A 17 -6.18 -1.41 5.73
CA ILE A 17 -5.43 -1.62 6.98
C ILE A 17 -5.85 -2.93 7.64
N GLU A 18 -7.15 -3.20 7.76
CA GLU A 18 -7.67 -4.44 8.32
C GLU A 18 -7.17 -5.67 7.54
N TRP A 19 -7.20 -5.61 6.21
CA TRP A 19 -6.70 -6.67 5.35
C TRP A 19 -5.18 -6.88 5.53
N VAL A 20 -4.40 -5.81 5.60
CA VAL A 20 -2.94 -5.90 5.83
C VAL A 20 -2.65 -6.50 7.20
N LEU A 21 -3.34 -6.06 8.26
CA LEU A 21 -3.16 -6.59 9.61
C LEU A 21 -3.55 -8.06 9.69
N TRP A 22 -4.65 -8.45 9.05
CA TRP A 22 -5.09 -9.84 9.00
C TRP A 22 -4.05 -10.74 8.33
N ASN A 23 -3.41 -10.25 7.26
CA ASN A 23 -2.42 -11.01 6.49
C ASN A 23 -0.97 -10.80 6.96
N SER A 24 -0.75 -9.97 7.98
CA SER A 24 0.58 -9.49 8.40
C SER A 24 1.65 -10.58 8.50
N GLU A 25 1.36 -11.73 9.10
CA GLU A 25 2.29 -12.88 9.18
C GLU A 25 2.82 -13.33 7.82
N ARG A 26 1.96 -13.36 6.80
CA ARG A 26 2.33 -13.74 5.43
C ARG A 26 3.04 -12.63 4.67
N LEU A 27 2.90 -11.39 5.15
CA LEU A 27 3.46 -10.19 4.56
C LEU A 27 4.86 -9.87 5.11
N ILE A 28 5.28 -10.48 6.21
CA ILE A 28 6.63 -10.32 6.78
C ILE A 28 7.69 -10.71 5.74
N GLY A 29 8.73 -9.88 5.63
CA GLY A 29 9.84 -10.10 4.69
C GLY A 29 9.54 -9.75 3.23
N HIS A 30 8.45 -9.04 2.96
CA HIS A 30 8.19 -8.40 1.67
C HIS A 30 8.43 -6.90 1.72
N LYS A 31 8.60 -6.29 0.55
CA LYS A 31 8.77 -4.85 0.38
C LYS A 31 7.46 -4.24 -0.10
N PHE A 32 7.08 -3.11 0.47
CA PHE A 32 5.83 -2.43 0.15
C PHE A 32 6.07 -1.06 -0.48
N TYR A 33 5.23 -0.71 -1.44
CA TYR A 33 5.14 0.62 -2.02
C TYR A 33 3.71 1.12 -1.80
N CYS A 34 3.55 2.18 -1.01
CA CYS A 34 2.24 2.67 -0.63
C CYS A 34 2.10 4.15 -0.95
N THR A 35 0.93 4.59 -1.40
CA THR A 35 0.69 6.02 -1.64
C THR A 35 0.35 6.77 -0.36
N GLY A 36 0.88 7.99 -0.24
CA GLY A 36 0.50 9.01 0.74
C GLY A 36 0.09 8.51 2.13
N THR A 37 -1.11 8.91 2.55
CA THR A 37 -1.66 8.60 3.87
C THR A 37 -1.95 7.11 4.09
N THR A 38 -2.26 6.35 3.04
CA THR A 38 -2.46 4.89 3.12
C THR A 38 -1.20 4.22 3.66
N GLY A 39 -0.03 4.57 3.11
CA GLY A 39 1.26 4.04 3.56
C GLY A 39 1.58 4.36 5.02
N THR A 40 1.36 5.61 5.43
CA THR A 40 1.61 6.03 6.82
C THR A 40 0.74 5.27 7.82
N LEU A 41 -0.55 5.08 7.52
CA LEU A 41 -1.48 4.38 8.41
C LEU A 41 -1.15 2.89 8.51
N ILE A 42 -0.87 2.23 7.37
CA ILE A 42 -0.47 0.83 7.34
C ILE A 42 0.82 0.61 8.13
N LYS A 43 1.83 1.45 7.89
CA LYS A 43 3.12 1.35 8.59
C LYS A 43 2.93 1.42 10.10
N LYS A 44 2.20 2.42 10.58
CA LYS A 44 1.91 2.59 12.01
C LYS A 44 1.21 1.35 12.58
N ALA A 45 0.16 0.88 11.93
CA ALA A 45 -0.62 -0.27 12.42
C ALA A 45 0.21 -1.57 12.46
N LEU A 46 1.08 -1.77 11.47
CA LEU A 46 1.99 -2.92 11.44
C LEU A 46 3.07 -2.85 12.51
N GLU A 47 3.66 -1.68 12.74
CA GLU A 47 4.64 -1.46 13.81
C GLU A 47 4.00 -1.61 15.20
N GLU A 48 2.74 -1.23 15.38
CA GLU A 48 1.99 -1.45 16.63
C GLU A 48 1.68 -2.94 16.88
N LYS A 49 1.32 -3.69 15.83
CA LYS A 49 0.98 -5.12 15.94
C LYS A 49 2.23 -6.00 16.10
N HIS A 50 3.31 -5.64 15.41
CA HIS A 50 4.55 -6.41 15.31
C HIS A 50 5.77 -5.52 15.59
N PRO A 51 5.94 -5.06 16.86
CA PRO A 51 6.96 -4.07 17.22
C PRO A 51 8.40 -4.54 17.01
N GLU A 52 8.64 -5.84 16.99
CA GLU A 52 9.93 -6.47 16.72
C GLU A 52 10.26 -6.59 15.23
N ILE A 53 9.28 -6.39 14.35
CA ILE A 53 9.44 -6.54 12.91
C ILE A 53 9.77 -5.20 12.26
N LYS A 54 10.87 -5.18 11.50
CA LYS A 54 11.20 -4.05 10.64
C LYS A 54 10.47 -4.17 9.30
N TRP A 55 9.53 -3.26 9.06
CA TRP A 55 8.76 -3.21 7.82
C TRP A 55 9.47 -2.36 6.75
N ASP A 56 9.75 -2.94 5.58
CA ASP A 56 10.29 -2.23 4.42
C ASP A 56 9.14 -1.61 3.61
N ILE A 57 8.76 -0.39 3.97
CA ILE A 57 7.67 0.36 3.34
C ILE A 57 8.23 1.65 2.75
N THR A 58 8.12 1.78 1.42
CA THR A 58 8.36 3.03 0.69
C THR A 58 7.06 3.80 0.54
N ILE A 59 6.97 4.99 1.15
CA ILE A 59 5.81 5.88 1.02
C ILE A 59 6.05 6.82 -0.17
N LEU A 60 5.15 6.73 -1.14
CA LEU A 60 5.11 7.55 -2.35
C LEU A 60 4.21 8.77 -2.14
N LYS A 61 4.09 9.63 -3.16
CA LYS A 61 3.09 10.72 -3.13
C LYS A 61 1.67 10.16 -3.01
N SER A 62 0.73 10.99 -2.60
CA SER A 62 -0.70 10.62 -2.69
C SER A 62 -1.10 10.49 -4.16
N GLY A 63 -2.14 9.69 -4.43
CA GLY A 63 -2.69 9.51 -5.79
C GLY A 63 -2.87 10.83 -6.54
N PRO A 64 -3.62 11.81 -5.99
CA PRO A 64 -3.85 13.11 -6.63
C PRO A 64 -2.58 13.95 -6.89
N LEU A 65 -1.46 13.64 -6.23
CA LEU A 65 -0.17 14.30 -6.43
C LEU A 65 0.78 13.48 -7.31
N GLY A 66 0.25 12.50 -8.05
CA GLY A 66 1.02 11.65 -8.96
C GLY A 66 1.53 10.34 -8.35
N GLY A 67 1.11 9.98 -7.13
CA GLY A 67 1.51 8.73 -6.48
C GLY A 67 1.15 7.47 -7.28
N ASP A 68 -0.01 7.49 -7.94
CA ASP A 68 -0.47 6.35 -8.74
C ASP A 68 0.37 6.20 -10.03
N GLN A 69 0.83 7.31 -10.60
CA GLN A 69 1.78 7.29 -11.72
C GLN A 69 3.14 6.75 -11.27
N GLN A 70 3.58 7.07 -10.05
CA GLN A 70 4.80 6.51 -9.47
C GLN A 70 4.69 4.99 -9.27
N ILE A 71 3.52 4.47 -8.91
CA ILE A 71 3.22 3.03 -8.86
C ILE A 71 3.25 2.45 -10.27
N GLY A 72 2.55 3.07 -11.23
CA GLY A 72 2.51 2.64 -12.63
C GLY A 72 3.89 2.50 -13.27
N SER A 73 4.77 3.49 -13.09
CA SER A 73 6.17 3.45 -13.55
C SER A 73 6.90 2.21 -13.04
N ARG A 74 6.74 1.91 -11.74
CA ARG A 74 7.39 0.76 -11.10
C ARG A 74 6.84 -0.57 -11.58
N ILE A 75 5.56 -0.64 -11.92
CA ILE A 75 4.97 -1.84 -12.53
C ILE A 75 5.65 -2.11 -13.88
N VAL A 76 5.78 -1.09 -14.73
CA VAL A 76 6.40 -1.22 -16.06
C VAL A 76 7.89 -1.56 -15.97
N GLU A 77 8.60 -1.05 -14.96
CA GLU A 77 10.00 -1.37 -14.68
C GLU A 77 10.19 -2.75 -14.02
N GLY A 78 9.11 -3.49 -13.77
CA GLY A 78 9.17 -4.80 -13.11
C GLY A 78 9.58 -4.70 -11.64
N GLU A 79 9.35 -3.55 -11.00
CA GLU A 79 9.60 -3.27 -9.58
C GLU A 79 8.39 -3.54 -8.67
N ILE A 80 7.23 -3.90 -9.23
CA ILE A 80 6.05 -4.34 -8.48
C ILE A 80 5.61 -5.70 -9.00
N ASP A 81 5.60 -6.69 -8.11
CA ASP A 81 5.17 -8.07 -8.42
C ASP A 81 3.65 -8.25 -8.23
N TYR A 82 3.06 -7.54 -7.26
CA TYR A 82 1.63 -7.56 -6.97
C TYR A 82 1.12 -6.16 -6.63
N LEU A 83 -0.08 -5.82 -7.09
CA LEU A 83 -0.76 -4.58 -6.71
C LEU A 83 -2.11 -4.93 -6.08
N PHE A 84 -2.33 -4.46 -4.84
CA PHE A 84 -3.65 -4.43 -4.22
C PHE A 84 -4.16 -3.00 -4.23
N PHE A 85 -5.21 -2.76 -5.01
CA PHE A 85 -5.81 -1.44 -5.18
C PHE A 85 -7.26 -1.48 -4.73
N PHE A 86 -7.54 -0.90 -3.56
CA PHE A 86 -8.89 -0.81 -3.00
C PHE A 86 -9.54 0.52 -3.39
N THR A 87 -10.53 0.44 -4.25
CA THR A 87 -11.38 1.56 -4.69
C THR A 87 -12.84 1.16 -4.56
N ARG A 88 -13.75 2.14 -4.59
CA ARG A 88 -15.19 1.85 -4.70
C ARG A 88 -15.62 1.92 -6.17
N SER A 89 -16.63 1.14 -6.52
CA SER A 89 -17.16 1.10 -7.89
C SER A 89 -17.85 2.42 -8.32
N ASP A 90 -18.28 3.24 -7.35
CA ASP A 90 -18.86 4.57 -7.58
C ASP A 90 -17.81 5.70 -7.60
N ASP A 91 -16.55 5.37 -7.35
CA ASP A 91 -15.48 6.35 -7.26
C ASP A 91 -14.92 6.67 -8.65
N THR A 92 -15.51 7.67 -9.31
CA THR A 92 -15.07 8.15 -10.63
C THR A 92 -13.77 8.97 -10.58
N THR A 93 -13.10 9.06 -9.43
CA THR A 93 -11.90 9.88 -9.26
C THR A 93 -10.60 9.22 -9.70
N ALA A 94 -10.64 8.02 -10.28
CA ALA A 94 -9.47 7.37 -10.87
C ALA A 94 -9.22 7.86 -12.31
N ALA A 95 -8.57 9.03 -12.44
CA ALA A 95 -7.76 9.44 -13.59
C ALA A 95 -6.71 10.47 -13.15
#